data_AF-A0A3S8UMG6-F1
#
_entry.id   AF-A0A3S8UMG6-F1
#
_cell.length_a   1.000
_cell.length_b   1.000
_cell.length_c   1.000
_cell.angle_alpha   90.00
_cell.angle_beta   90.00
_cell.angle_gamma   90.00
#
_symmetry.space_group_name_H-M   'P 1'
#
loop_
_entity.id
_entity.type
_entity.pdbx_description
1 polymer ?
#
loop_
_entity_poly.entity_id
_entity_poly.type
_entity_poly.pdbx_seq_one_letter_code
_entity_poly.pdbx_strand_id
1 'polypeptide(L)'
;MSTLAPASSGRTGIGKLCIRAAVGTGRMAKRIESMVLHSSALAAVPFKYRQLGLQIFKLLLVLAVASVALFLAIGMLVLWTIAALPISASDDEPDIFEVSHPRHRFKYPEMYDDHGSLR
;
A
#
# COMPACT_ATOMS: atom_id res chain seq x y z
N MET A 1 38.29 16.19 20.05
CA MET A 1 37.18 17.14 19.81
C MET A 1 36.16 16.40 18.98
N SER A 2 35.13 15.82 19.62
CA SER A 2 34.19 14.89 18.98
C SER A 2 32.87 15.61 18.76
N THR A 3 32.57 15.92 17.50
CA THR A 3 31.29 16.48 17.07
C THR A 3 30.19 15.42 17.25
N LEU A 4 29.30 15.64 18.22
CA LEU A 4 28.03 14.90 18.31
C LEU A 4 27.13 15.36 17.16
N ALA A 5 26.92 14.47 16.19
CA ALA A 5 25.87 14.66 15.19
C ALA A 5 24.52 14.73 15.91
N PRO A 6 23.65 15.71 15.60
CA PRO A 6 22.34 15.77 16.21
C PRO A 6 21.53 14.56 15.74
N ALA A 7 21.21 13.65 16.66
CA ALA A 7 20.21 12.63 16.44
C ALA A 7 18.85 13.33 16.32
N SER A 8 18.54 13.84 15.13
CA SER A 8 17.17 14.25 14.78
C SER A 8 16.34 12.97 14.80
N SER A 9 15.72 12.71 15.96
CA SER A 9 14.67 11.72 16.14
C SER A 9 13.57 12.07 15.14
N GLY A 10 13.62 11.43 13.97
CA GLY A 10 12.60 11.47 12.92
C GLY A 10 11.34 10.76 13.40
N ARG A 11 10.73 11.27 14.47
CA ARG A 11 9.41 10.87 14.96
C ARG A 11 8.40 11.55 14.05
N THR A 12 8.20 10.99 12.86
CA THR A 12 7.21 11.46 11.89
C THR A 12 5.86 11.61 12.60
N GLY A 13 5.25 12.80 12.53
CA GLY A 13 3.98 13.11 13.22
C GLY A 13 2.85 12.13 12.90
N ILE A 14 2.96 11.45 11.76
CA ILE A 14 2.09 10.37 11.28
C ILE A 14 2.08 9.19 12.26
N GLY A 15 3.24 8.76 12.79
CA GLY A 15 3.29 7.66 13.75
C GLY A 15 2.54 7.96 15.05
N LYS A 16 2.59 9.22 15.51
CA LYS A 16 1.86 9.66 16.72
C LYS A 16 0.36 9.71 16.48
N LEU A 17 -0.07 10.08 15.27
CA LEU A 17 -1.47 10.03 14.83
C LEU A 17 -1.99 8.60 14.76
N CYS A 18 -1.25 7.69 14.12
CA CYS A 18 -1.63 6.28 14.01
C CYS A 18 -1.75 5.61 15.39
N ILE A 19 -0.82 5.87 16.31
CA ILE A 19 -0.88 5.33 17.68
C ILE A 19 -2.10 5.90 18.42
N ARG A 20 -2.39 7.20 18.30
CA ARG A 20 -3.59 7.80 18.90
C ARG A 20 -4.88 7.25 18.32
N ALA A 21 -4.93 7.06 17.00
CA ALA A 21 -6.07 6.46 16.33
C ALA A 21 -6.28 5.01 16.81
N ALA A 22 -5.22 4.20 16.87
CA ALA A 22 -5.27 2.82 17.35
C ALA A 22 -5.72 2.73 18.83
N VAL A 23 -5.25 3.65 19.69
CA VAL A 23 -5.69 3.71 21.08
C VAL A 23 -7.17 4.15 21.18
N GLY A 24 -7.60 5.10 20.34
CA GLY A 24 -8.98 5.56 20.28
C GLY A 24 -9.95 4.47 19.82
N THR A 25 -9.61 3.77 18.73
CA THR A 25 -10.41 2.66 18.20
C THR A 25 -10.47 1.50 19.18
N GLY A 26 -9.37 1.18 19.87
CA GLY A 26 -9.35 0.15 20.91
C GLY A 26 -10.28 0.46 22.09
N ARG A 27 -10.35 1.73 22.52
CA ARG A 27 -11.28 2.15 23.59
C ARG A 27 -12.74 2.12 23.13
N MET A 28 -13.02 2.52 21.89
CA MET A 28 -14.37 2.43 21.32
C MET A 28 -14.83 0.98 21.17
N ALA A 29 -13.98 0.09 20.67
CA ALA A 29 -14.28 -1.33 20.58
C ALA A 29 -14.63 -1.94 21.94
N LYS A 30 -13.86 -1.61 22.99
CA LYS A 30 -14.19 -2.03 24.37
C LYS A 30 -15.54 -1.52 24.87
N ARG A 31 -15.91 -0.28 24.54
CA ARG A 31 -17.23 0.27 24.89
C ARG A 31 -18.36 -0.48 24.17
N ILE A 32 -18.20 -0.74 22.88
CA ILE A 32 -19.18 -1.48 22.08
C ILE A 32 -19.33 -2.90 22.63
N GLU A 33 -18.23 -3.59 22.93
CA GLU A 33 -18.26 -4.91 23.56
C GLU A 33 -19.04 -4.91 24.87
N SER A 34 -18.77 -3.93 25.75
CA SER A 34 -19.50 -3.82 27.02
C SER A 34 -20.99 -3.54 26.81
N MET A 35 -21.35 -2.74 25.80
CA MET A 35 -22.74 -2.46 25.42
C MET A 35 -23.45 -3.71 24.90
N VAL A 36 -22.79 -4.50 24.05
CA VAL A 36 -23.34 -5.73 23.47
C VAL A 36 -23.49 -6.81 24.54
N LEU A 37 -22.51 -6.95 25.44
CA LEU A 37 -22.55 -7.92 26.53
C LEU A 37 -23.68 -7.65 27.54
N HIS A 38 -23.97 -6.37 27.80
CA HIS A 38 -25.04 -5.94 28.71
C HIS A 38 -26.36 -5.60 28.01
N SER A 39 -26.46 -5.85 26.70
CA SER A 39 -27.69 -5.64 25.95
C SER A 39 -28.81 -6.55 26.45
N SER A 40 -30.00 -5.97 26.60
CA SER A 40 -31.25 -6.68 26.90
C SER A 40 -31.70 -7.60 25.75
N ALA A 41 -31.22 -7.36 24.51
CA ALA A 41 -31.56 -8.18 23.35
C ALA A 41 -30.99 -9.61 23.45
N LEU A 42 -29.89 -9.80 24.18
CA LEU A 42 -29.31 -11.12 24.43
C LEU A 42 -29.69 -11.68 25.80
N ALA A 43 -30.57 -11.01 26.57
CA ALA A 43 -30.91 -11.30 27.98
C ALA A 43 -31.12 -12.80 28.29
N ALA A 44 -31.69 -13.55 27.35
CA ALA A 44 -31.98 -14.98 27.47
C ALA A 44 -30.72 -15.88 27.55
N VAL A 45 -29.57 -15.43 27.04
CA VAL A 45 -28.33 -16.22 27.00
C VAL A 45 -27.45 -15.89 28.21
N PRO A 46 -26.90 -16.86 28.95
CA PRO A 46 -26.01 -16.58 30.07
C PRO A 46 -24.77 -15.80 29.64
N PHE A 47 -24.31 -14.86 30.47
CA PHE A 47 -23.22 -13.93 30.16
C PHE A 47 -21.93 -14.63 29.67
N LYS A 48 -21.59 -15.80 30.24
CA LYS A 48 -20.42 -16.60 29.86
C LYS A 48 -20.44 -17.02 28.38
N TYR A 49 -21.61 -17.43 27.86
CA TYR A 49 -21.75 -17.84 26.47
C TYR A 49 -21.70 -16.64 25.51
N ARG A 50 -22.22 -15.48 25.92
CA ARG A 50 -22.11 -14.23 25.13
C ARG A 50 -20.65 -13.79 25.00
N GLN A 51 -19.88 -13.90 26.08
CA GLN A 51 -18.46 -13.57 26.08
C GLN A 51 -17.65 -14.50 25.17
N LEU A 52 -17.92 -15.81 25.21
CA LEU A 52 -17.32 -16.79 24.30
C LEU A 52 -17.67 -16.50 22.83
N GLY A 53 -18.95 -16.22 22.53
CA GLY A 53 -19.39 -15.87 21.19
C GLY A 53 -18.69 -14.62 20.64
N LEU A 54 -18.54 -13.58 21.47
CA LEU A 54 -17.82 -12.36 21.09
C LEU A 54 -16.33 -12.60 20.86
N GLN A 55 -15.70 -13.46 21.65
CA GLN A 55 -14.29 -13.84 21.46
C GLN A 55 -14.08 -14.63 20.17
N ILE A 56 -14.95 -15.59 19.88
CA ILE A 56 -14.90 -16.36 18.62
C ILE A 56 -15.11 -15.43 17.43
N PHE A 57 -16.10 -14.53 17.51
CA PHE A 57 -16.36 -13.55 16.45
C PHE A 57 -15.14 -12.65 16.18
N LYS A 58 -14.49 -12.14 17.23
CA LYS A 58 -13.24 -11.39 17.09
C LYS A 58 -12.15 -12.20 16.40
N LEU A 59 -12.00 -13.47 16.80
CA LEU A 59 -10.97 -14.34 16.25
C LEU A 59 -11.20 -14.55 14.75
N LEU A 60 -12.45 -14.81 14.34
CA LEU A 60 -12.83 -14.93 12.93
C LEU A 60 -12.60 -13.64 12.16
N LEU A 61 -12.93 -12.48 12.74
CA LEU A 61 -12.73 -11.18 12.11
C LEU A 61 -11.24 -10.88 11.91
N VAL A 62 -10.40 -11.13 12.93
CA VAL A 62 -8.94 -10.98 12.82
C VAL A 62 -8.37 -11.93 11.77
N LEU A 63 -8.84 -13.18 11.75
CA LEU A 63 -8.40 -14.18 10.77
C LEU A 63 -8.76 -13.75 9.34
N ALA A 64 -9.98 -13.24 9.13
CA ALA A 64 -10.42 -12.74 7.83
C ALA A 64 -9.58 -11.55 7.36
N VAL A 65 -9.37 -10.56 8.23
CA VAL A 65 -8.53 -9.39 7.92
C VAL A 65 -7.10 -9.80 7.62
N ALA A 66 -6.52 -10.70 8.41
CA ALA A 66 -5.16 -11.20 8.20
C ALA A 66 -5.03 -11.97 6.88
N SER A 67 -6.01 -12.80 6.54
CA SER A 67 -6.05 -13.53 5.27
C SER A 67 -6.02 -12.56 4.08
N VAL A 68 -6.93 -11.57 4.07
CA VAL A 68 -6.98 -10.57 2.98
C VAL A 68 -5.69 -9.77 2.90
N ALA A 69 -5.14 -9.33 4.04
CA ALA A 69 -3.89 -8.58 4.08
C ALA A 69 -2.71 -9.40 3.52
N LEU A 70 -2.67 -10.70 3.79
CA LEU A 70 -1.65 -11.60 3.27
C LEU A 70 -1.75 -11.73 1.74
N PHE A 71 -2.95 -11.93 1.20
CA PHE A 71 -3.15 -11.96 -0.25
C PHE A 71 -2.76 -10.65 -0.93
N LEU A 72 -3.11 -9.50 -0.33
CA LEU A 72 -2.70 -8.19 -0.84
C LEU A 72 -1.18 -8.02 -0.82
N ALA A 73 -0.52 -8.44 0.25
CA ALA A 73 0.94 -8.37 0.36
C ALA A 73 1.63 -9.22 -0.71
N ILE A 74 1.15 -10.45 -0.94
CA ILE A 74 1.66 -11.32 -2.01
C ILE A 74 1.41 -10.68 -3.38
N GLY A 75 0.19 -10.18 -3.63
CA GLY A 75 -0.15 -9.52 -4.89
C GLY A 75 0.74 -8.31 -5.18
N MET A 76 1.02 -7.48 -4.17
CA MET A 76 1.96 -6.36 -4.28
C MET A 76 3.38 -6.81 -4.56
N LEU A 77 3.83 -7.90 -3.94
CA LEU A 77 5.15 -8.47 -4.20
C LEU A 77 5.25 -8.97 -5.63
N VAL A 78 4.25 -9.69 -6.13
CA VAL A 78 4.19 -10.15 -7.52
C VAL A 78 4.21 -8.97 -8.48
N LEU A 79 3.36 -7.96 -8.26
CA LEU A 79 3.33 -6.75 -9.09
C LEU A 79 4.68 -6.03 -9.10
N TRP A 80 5.33 -5.93 -7.95
CA TRP A 80 6.67 -5.36 -7.83
C TRP A 80 7.71 -6.17 -8.60
N THR A 81 7.68 -7.50 -8.50
CA THR A 81 8.61 -8.36 -9.27
C THR A 81 8.43 -8.24 -10.77
N ILE A 82 7.19 -8.11 -11.25
CA ILE A 82 6.90 -7.91 -12.67
C ILE A 82 7.37 -6.53 -13.11
N ALA A 83 7.09 -5.49 -12.33
CA ALA A 83 7.53 -4.13 -12.63
C ALA A 83 9.05 -3.95 -12.56
N ALA A 84 9.74 -4.79 -11.78
CA ALA A 84 11.19 -4.82 -11.68
C ALA A 84 11.86 -5.66 -12.78
N LEU A 85 11.09 -6.37 -13.62
CA LEU A 85 11.67 -7.02 -14.79
C LEU A 85 12.25 -5.94 -15.71
N PRO A 86 13.49 -6.10 -16.18
CA PRO A 86 14.04 -5.21 -17.18
C PRO A 86 13.11 -5.27 -18.40
N ILE A 87 12.63 -4.10 -18.83
CA ILE A 87 11.97 -3.98 -20.13
C ILE A 87 13.03 -4.44 -21.14
N SER A 88 12.74 -5.52 -21.89
CA SER A 88 13.57 -5.91 -23.01
C SER A 88 13.55 -4.75 -24.01
N ALA A 89 14.53 -3.87 -23.91
CA ALA A 89 14.92 -3.04 -25.03
C ALA A 89 15.36 -4.04 -26.11
N SER A 90 14.71 -4.00 -27.26
CA SER A 90 15.28 -4.62 -28.45
C SER A 90 16.68 -4.04 -28.64
N ASP A 91 17.67 -4.89 -28.94
CA ASP A 91 19.00 -4.44 -29.37
C ASP A 91 18.95 -3.74 -30.74
N ASP A 92 17.77 -3.62 -31.34
CA ASP A 92 17.50 -2.74 -32.48
C ASP A 92 17.64 -1.28 -32.04
N GLU A 93 18.50 -0.56 -32.75
CA GLU A 93 18.61 0.90 -32.65
C GLU A 93 17.21 1.50 -32.80
N PRO A 94 16.74 2.34 -31.85
CA PRO A 94 15.37 2.82 -31.84
C PRO A 94 15.06 3.48 -33.17
N ASP A 95 14.03 2.97 -33.85
CA ASP A 95 13.61 3.48 -35.14
C ASP A 95 13.27 4.97 -34.96
N ILE A 96 13.61 5.80 -35.95
CA ILE A 96 13.41 7.25 -35.95
C ILE A 96 11.94 7.67 -35.73
N PHE A 97 11.00 6.73 -35.88
CA PHE A 97 9.57 6.90 -35.56
C PHE A 97 9.25 6.77 -34.07
N GLU A 98 10.15 6.18 -33.29
CA GLU A 98 10.04 6.00 -31.83
C GLU A 98 10.65 7.18 -31.05
N VAL A 99 11.43 8.03 -31.71
CA VAL A 99 12.02 9.23 -31.12
C VAL A 99 11.09 10.44 -31.29
N SER A 100 10.95 11.17 -30.18
CA SER A 100 10.03 12.26 -29.81
C SER A 100 9.51 13.28 -30.83
N HIS A 101 9.98 13.39 -32.09
CA HIS A 101 9.54 14.45 -33.02
C HIS A 101 9.45 14.04 -34.51
N PRO A 102 8.55 13.10 -34.90
CA PRO A 102 8.37 12.69 -36.30
C PRO A 102 8.03 13.85 -37.24
N ARG A 103 7.40 14.91 -36.70
CA ARG A 103 6.97 16.09 -37.45
C ARG A 103 8.11 17.05 -37.81
N HIS A 104 9.27 16.99 -37.15
CA HIS A 104 10.37 17.91 -37.45
C HIS A 104 11.04 17.58 -38.78
N ARG A 105 11.11 16.29 -39.15
CA ARG A 105 11.64 15.83 -40.45
C ARG A 105 10.85 16.36 -41.65
N PHE A 106 9.51 16.40 -41.56
CA PHE A 106 8.69 16.96 -42.65
C PHE A 106 8.88 18.45 -42.85
N LYS A 107 9.36 19.16 -41.81
CA LYS A 107 9.57 20.60 -41.84
C LYS A 107 10.97 20.99 -42.29
N TYR A 108 11.98 20.19 -41.96
CA TYR A 108 13.39 20.43 -42.30
C TYR A 108 14.06 19.15 -42.82
N PRO A 109 13.61 18.60 -43.97
CA PRO A 109 14.14 17.34 -44.50
C PRO A 109 15.65 17.38 -44.80
N GLU A 110 16.20 18.56 -45.06
CA GLU A 110 17.62 18.80 -45.36
C GLU A 110 18.56 18.60 -44.16
N MET A 111 18.04 18.66 -42.93
CA MET A 111 18.84 18.47 -41.70
C MET A 111 18.97 16.99 -41.31
N TYR A 112 18.37 16.08 -42.07
CA TYR A 112 18.35 14.66 -41.79
C TYR A 112 18.97 13.87 -42.94
N ASP A 113 19.66 12.78 -42.61
CA ASP A 113 20.14 11.83 -43.59
C ASP A 113 19.01 10.89 -44.08
N ASP A 114 19.35 10.00 -45.01
CA ASP A 114 18.40 9.02 -45.56
C ASP A 114 17.85 8.06 -44.49
N HIS A 115 18.56 7.95 -43.36
CA HIS A 115 18.20 7.16 -42.19
C HIS A 115 17.46 7.97 -41.11
N GLY A 116 17.16 9.26 -41.36
CA GLY A 116 16.44 10.15 -40.43
C GLY A 116 17.25 10.60 -39.21
N SER A 117 18.56 10.36 -39.21
CA SER A 117 19.49 10.88 -38.21
C SER A 117 19.88 12.33 -38.55
N LEU A 118 20.22 13.15 -37.55
CA LEU A 118 20.64 14.53 -37.79
C LEU A 118 21.98 14.52 -38.53
N ARG A 119 22.03 15.15 -39.70
CA ARG A 119 23.21 15.21 -40.55
C ARG A 119 24.25 16.21 -40.06
#